data_AF-A0A3G6S5B4-F1
#
_entry.id   AF-A0A3G6S5B4-F1
#
_cell.length_a   1.000
_cell.length_b   1.000
_cell.length_c   1.000
_cell.angle_alpha   90.00
_cell.angle_beta   90.00
_cell.angle_gamma   90.00
#
_symmetry.space_group_name_H-M   'P 1'
#
loop_
_entity.id
_entity.type
_entity.pdbx_description
1 polymer ?
#
loop_
_entity_poly.entity_id
_entity_poly.type
_entity_poly.pdbx_seq_one_letter_code
_entity_poly.pdbx_strand_id
1 'polypeptide(L)'
;MITQKYSKINVRNIIPFAYNVVRANKTEEFLSFIIWEFSWRFFKKNIKLLQFNNAFPDLMIESGLDSLKKISHVKLHESSVDLSLVFAKGNIGIFGSGIEEPSKLFFQDHHGITTECFDFGTKIEGIFIDKRENTFICSGGMVYKSNDLGLTFKKVLDFSSDESRFLFETITETDNHILIGEYGNVEKKGKWTFVGYVYVSNDEGETWEKNDFLERHINKHIHILQWVNQLKCLILTEGDDKKGIWTNKSDNYSLQSRDEKSGWFKRNRFHIQKGGYTSIAETKENIVLGTDYYHGTNFMVSTTDLKTFDYVMIPDPYRRSVIFRMLYLENGIIWASLYNHLSPNRSLLMYSEDCGRSWYKFLEYDGSLIKISIISNAIGNHFYILAEDLIYNEQKTYIISH
;
A
#
# COMPACT_ATOMS: atom_id res chain seq x y z
N MET A 1 17.47 -0.94 7.96
CA MET A 1 18.92 -1.19 8.17
C MET A 1 19.19 -2.69 8.37
N ILE A 2 19.05 -3.54 7.33
CA ILE A 2 19.27 -5.01 7.41
C ILE A 2 20.17 -5.55 6.26
N THR A 3 20.60 -4.72 5.32
CA THR A 3 20.82 -5.20 3.94
C THR A 3 22.25 -5.48 3.49
N GLN A 4 23.29 -5.28 4.30
CA GLN A 4 24.67 -5.66 3.90
C GLN A 4 25.29 -6.83 4.67
N LYS A 5 24.80 -7.18 5.86
CA LYS A 5 25.53 -8.10 6.75
C LYS A 5 25.34 -9.60 6.45
N TYR A 6 24.41 -9.97 5.57
CA TYR A 6 24.02 -11.38 5.34
C TYR A 6 24.23 -11.90 3.90
N SER A 7 24.95 -11.17 3.05
CA SER A 7 25.12 -11.53 1.62
C SER A 7 25.99 -12.77 1.35
N LYS A 8 26.56 -13.41 2.37
CA LYS A 8 27.25 -14.70 2.24
C LYS A 8 26.74 -15.69 3.30
N ILE A 9 25.88 -16.62 2.89
CA ILE A 9 25.52 -17.78 3.72
C ILE A 9 26.76 -18.66 3.85
N ASN A 10 27.53 -18.45 4.90
CA ASN A 10 28.56 -19.39 5.33
C ASN A 10 27.84 -20.57 5.99
N VAL A 11 28.25 -21.81 5.71
CA VAL A 11 27.66 -23.03 6.30
C VAL A 11 27.68 -22.97 7.84
N ARG A 12 28.65 -22.25 8.42
CA ARG A 12 28.73 -21.97 9.87
C ARG A 12 27.59 -21.12 10.44
N ASN A 13 26.82 -20.44 9.60
CA ASN A 13 25.73 -19.53 10.00
C ASN A 13 24.33 -20.13 9.84
N ILE A 14 24.21 -21.39 9.41
CA ILE A 14 22.90 -22.04 9.19
C ILE A 14 22.17 -22.28 10.52
N ILE A 15 22.86 -22.76 11.56
CA ILE A 15 22.25 -23.04 12.87
C ILE A 15 21.77 -21.73 13.53
N PRO A 16 22.60 -20.66 13.64
CA PRO A 16 22.13 -19.37 14.14
C PRO A 16 20.97 -18.79 13.32
N PHE A 17 20.99 -18.97 11.99
CA PHE A 17 19.91 -18.53 11.11
C PHE A 17 18.60 -19.29 11.38
N ALA A 18 18.64 -20.63 11.42
CA ALA A 18 17.47 -21.45 11.71
C ALA A 18 16.91 -21.15 13.11
N TYR A 19 17.78 -20.98 14.11
CA TYR A 19 17.38 -20.55 15.45
C TYR A 19 16.67 -19.19 15.42
N ASN A 20 17.20 -18.21 14.67
CA ASN A 20 16.57 -16.89 14.52
C ASN A 20 15.20 -16.96 13.84
N VAL A 21 15.04 -17.79 12.79
CA VAL A 21 13.76 -18.01 12.11
C VAL A 21 12.72 -18.57 13.07
N VAL A 22 13.07 -19.60 13.84
CA VAL A 22 12.17 -20.22 14.83
C VAL A 22 11.84 -19.23 15.95
N ARG A 23 12.85 -18.55 16.51
CA ARG A 23 12.68 -17.56 17.58
C ARG A 23 11.80 -16.39 17.15
N ALA A 24 11.88 -15.98 15.89
CA ALA A 24 11.05 -14.92 15.32
C ALA A 24 9.67 -15.41 14.87
N ASN A 25 9.33 -16.69 15.06
CA ASN A 25 8.08 -17.31 14.60
C ASN A 25 7.86 -17.20 13.07
N LYS A 26 8.95 -17.23 12.30
CA LYS A 26 8.97 -17.06 10.83
C LYS A 26 9.08 -18.36 10.04
N THR A 27 8.92 -19.52 10.69
CA THR A 27 9.12 -20.83 10.04
C THR A 27 8.20 -21.04 8.85
N GLU A 28 6.93 -20.64 8.96
CA GLU A 28 5.94 -20.83 7.89
C GLU A 28 6.26 -19.95 6.66
N GLU A 29 6.55 -18.67 6.87
CA GLU A 29 7.01 -17.74 5.84
C GLU A 29 8.27 -18.29 5.15
N PHE A 30 9.28 -18.70 5.93
CA PHE A 30 10.54 -19.23 5.40
C PHE A 30 10.34 -20.48 4.54
N LEU A 31 9.51 -21.43 4.98
CA LEU A 31 9.20 -22.62 4.19
C LEU A 31 8.46 -22.26 2.89
N SER A 32 7.53 -21.30 2.94
CA SER A 32 6.84 -20.83 1.74
C SER A 32 7.82 -20.24 0.73
N PHE A 33 8.82 -19.48 1.17
CA PHE A 33 9.86 -18.91 0.31
C PHE A 33 10.73 -19.99 -0.33
N ILE A 34 11.15 -21.00 0.45
CA ILE A 34 11.89 -22.14 -0.10
C ILE A 34 11.06 -22.85 -1.18
N ILE A 35 9.79 -23.12 -0.91
CA ILE A 35 8.91 -23.80 -1.87
C ILE A 35 8.81 -22.98 -3.15
N TRP A 36 8.57 -21.68 -3.06
CA TRP A 36 8.45 -20.83 -4.25
C TRP A 36 9.76 -20.68 -5.04
N GLU A 37 10.90 -20.52 -4.37
CA GLU A 37 12.19 -20.46 -5.06
C GLU A 37 12.56 -21.81 -5.71
N PHE A 38 12.21 -22.93 -5.06
CA PHE A 38 12.37 -24.27 -5.64
C PHE A 38 11.45 -24.45 -6.85
N SER A 39 10.16 -24.12 -6.73
CA SER A 39 9.20 -24.16 -7.82
C SER A 39 9.63 -23.31 -9.00
N TRP A 40 10.12 -22.10 -8.75
CA TRP A 40 10.67 -21.22 -9.77
C TRP A 40 11.87 -21.85 -10.49
N ARG A 41 12.82 -22.40 -9.73
CA ARG A 41 14.07 -22.93 -10.31
C ARG A 41 13.85 -24.20 -11.13
N PHE A 42 12.97 -25.10 -10.68
CA PHE A 42 12.82 -26.44 -11.26
C PHE A 42 11.55 -26.63 -12.10
N PHE A 43 10.50 -25.85 -11.85
CA PHE A 43 9.19 -26.03 -12.49
C PHE A 43 8.68 -24.76 -13.20
N LYS A 44 9.58 -23.84 -13.59
CA LYS A 44 9.24 -22.56 -14.26
C LYS A 44 8.23 -22.71 -15.41
N LYS A 45 8.35 -23.77 -16.22
CA LYS A 45 7.47 -24.01 -17.39
C LYS A 45 6.00 -24.22 -17.02
N ASN A 46 5.71 -24.64 -15.79
CA ASN A 46 4.36 -24.91 -15.30
C ASN A 46 3.75 -23.72 -14.56
N ILE A 47 4.51 -22.62 -14.40
CA ILE A 47 4.08 -21.43 -13.67
C ILE A 47 3.52 -20.43 -14.67
N LYS A 48 2.28 -19.98 -14.43
CA LYS A 48 1.69 -18.87 -15.17
C LYS A 48 2.42 -17.58 -14.79
N LEU A 49 3.11 -16.98 -15.76
CA LEU A 49 3.77 -15.70 -15.61
C LEU A 49 2.83 -14.59 -16.08
N LEU A 50 2.92 -13.44 -15.43
CA LEU A 50 2.32 -12.21 -15.92
C LEU A 50 2.94 -11.86 -17.28
N GLN A 51 2.09 -11.58 -18.26
CA GLN A 51 2.49 -11.20 -19.61
C GLN A 51 2.45 -9.68 -19.76
N PHE A 52 3.51 -9.13 -20.35
CA PHE A 52 3.55 -7.74 -20.74
C PHE A 52 3.22 -7.60 -22.22
N ASN A 53 2.35 -6.65 -22.55
CA ASN A 53 1.94 -6.37 -23.93
C ASN A 53 3.01 -5.58 -24.70
N ASN A 54 3.89 -4.86 -24.00
CA ASN A 54 5.03 -4.16 -24.57
C ASN A 54 6.37 -4.84 -24.20
N ALA A 55 7.27 -4.95 -25.18
CA ALA A 55 8.58 -5.56 -25.00
C ALA A 55 9.52 -4.69 -24.14
N PHE A 56 9.38 -3.36 -24.20
CA PHE A 56 10.18 -2.38 -23.46
C PHE A 56 9.26 -1.46 -22.66
N PRO A 57 9.71 -0.94 -21.50
CA PRO A 57 8.96 0.08 -20.79
C PRO A 57 8.89 1.37 -21.63
N ASP A 58 7.82 2.13 -21.47
CA ASP A 58 7.67 3.43 -22.15
C ASP A 58 8.78 4.40 -21.73
N LEU A 59 9.20 4.32 -20.46
CA LEU A 59 10.23 5.13 -19.82
C LEU A 59 11.18 4.25 -19.01
N MET A 60 12.48 4.55 -19.09
CA MET A 60 13.51 3.85 -18.32
C MET A 60 14.45 4.84 -17.66
N ILE A 61 14.71 4.64 -16.37
CA ILE A 61 15.63 5.45 -15.58
C ILE A 61 16.86 4.61 -15.21
N GLU A 62 18.04 5.13 -15.53
CA GLU A 62 19.32 4.48 -15.28
C GLU A 62 20.21 5.23 -14.27
N SER A 63 20.09 6.56 -14.16
CA SER A 63 21.10 7.38 -13.48
C SER A 63 20.52 8.46 -12.55
N GLY A 64 19.53 8.12 -11.71
CA GLY A 64 18.96 9.04 -10.72
C GLY A 64 17.84 9.94 -11.27
N LEU A 65 17.41 10.91 -10.45
CA LEU A 65 16.30 11.83 -10.78
C LEU A 65 16.57 12.72 -12.01
N ASP A 66 17.83 13.00 -12.33
CA ASP A 66 18.20 13.80 -13.49
C ASP A 66 17.81 13.17 -14.82
N SER A 67 17.68 11.84 -14.88
CA SER A 67 17.09 11.16 -16.05
C SER A 67 15.62 11.53 -16.22
N LEU A 68 14.88 11.63 -15.11
CA LEU A 68 13.45 11.93 -15.07
C LEU A 68 13.15 13.37 -15.52
N LYS A 69 13.95 14.34 -15.04
CA LYS A 69 13.86 15.76 -15.42
C LYS A 69 14.02 16.00 -16.93
N LYS A 70 14.70 15.08 -17.64
CA LYS A 70 14.96 15.19 -19.10
C LYS A 70 13.91 14.49 -19.96
N ILE A 71 13.01 13.71 -19.36
CA ILE A 71 11.99 12.97 -20.08
C ILE A 71 10.86 13.93 -20.47
N SER A 72 10.58 14.02 -21.77
CA SER A 72 9.31 14.55 -22.27
C SER A 72 8.44 13.37 -22.66
N HIS A 73 7.33 13.17 -21.96
CA HIS A 73 6.40 12.09 -22.25
C HIS A 73 4.95 12.58 -22.10
N VAL A 74 4.08 12.19 -23.03
CA VAL A 74 2.70 12.70 -23.11
C VAL A 74 1.88 12.40 -21.85
N LYS A 75 2.21 11.31 -21.16
CA LYS A 75 1.51 10.86 -19.93
C LYS A 75 2.18 11.29 -18.63
N LEU A 76 3.37 11.90 -18.65
CA LEU A 76 4.13 12.22 -17.43
C LEU A 76 4.54 13.70 -17.43
N HIS A 77 4.09 14.42 -16.42
CA HIS A 77 4.33 15.85 -16.28
C HIS A 77 4.93 16.16 -14.92
N GLU A 78 5.86 17.11 -14.86
CA GLU A 78 6.33 17.65 -13.60
C GLU A 78 5.19 18.43 -12.94
N SER A 79 4.97 18.21 -11.64
CA SER A 79 4.03 19.01 -10.86
C SER A 79 4.61 20.40 -10.62
N SER A 80 3.79 21.44 -10.70
CA SER A 80 4.21 22.80 -10.34
C SER A 80 4.47 22.97 -8.85
N VAL A 81 3.96 22.05 -8.03
CA VAL A 81 4.14 22.00 -6.58
C VAL A 81 4.67 20.64 -6.16
N ASP A 82 5.73 20.64 -5.37
CA ASP A 82 6.36 19.45 -4.84
C ASP A 82 5.65 18.99 -3.56
N LEU A 83 4.76 18.01 -3.73
CA LEU A 83 3.93 17.42 -2.69
C LEU A 83 4.44 16.01 -2.33
N SER A 84 4.47 15.69 -1.04
CA SER A 84 4.81 14.37 -0.51
C SER A 84 3.60 13.45 -0.33
N LEU A 85 2.39 14.04 -0.27
CA LEU A 85 1.11 13.34 -0.14
C LEU A 85 0.00 14.18 -0.78
N VAL A 86 -0.95 13.55 -1.45
CA VAL A 86 -2.06 14.22 -2.14
C VAL A 86 -3.37 13.46 -1.91
N PHE A 87 -4.48 14.16 -1.74
CA PHE A 87 -5.81 13.59 -1.76
C PHE A 87 -6.76 14.55 -2.45
N ALA A 88 -7.48 14.07 -3.46
CA ALA A 88 -8.51 14.84 -4.13
C ALA A 88 -9.89 14.23 -3.91
N LYS A 89 -10.92 15.06 -3.82
CA LYS A 89 -12.29 14.58 -3.82
C LYS A 89 -13.17 15.46 -4.70
N GLY A 90 -13.72 14.85 -5.76
CA GLY A 90 -14.60 15.51 -6.70
C GLY A 90 -13.97 16.77 -7.30
N ASN A 91 -14.76 17.83 -7.42
CA ASN A 91 -14.34 19.12 -7.99
C ASN A 91 -13.87 20.13 -6.93
N ILE A 92 -13.72 19.71 -5.66
CA ILE A 92 -13.41 20.63 -4.56
C ILE A 92 -11.99 21.19 -4.74
N GLY A 93 -11.05 20.37 -5.22
CA GLY A 93 -9.64 20.70 -5.36
C GLY A 93 -8.79 19.53 -4.86
N ILE A 94 -7.51 19.81 -4.61
CA ILE A 94 -6.59 18.82 -4.04
C ILE A 94 -6.08 19.30 -2.68
N PHE A 95 -6.06 18.42 -1.70
CA PHE A 95 -5.34 18.59 -0.46
C PHE A 95 -3.99 17.89 -0.56
N GLY A 96 -2.95 18.47 0.01
CA GLY A 96 -1.64 17.85 0.00
C GLY A 96 -0.72 18.38 1.07
N SER A 97 0.37 17.65 1.30
CA SER A 97 1.47 18.10 2.17
C SER A 97 2.73 18.31 1.34
N GLY A 98 3.46 19.40 1.60
CA GLY A 98 4.67 19.73 0.87
C GLY A 98 5.82 18.77 1.15
N ILE A 99 6.82 18.75 0.28
CA ILE A 99 8.11 18.07 0.56
C ILE A 99 8.91 18.87 1.59
N GLU A 100 9.01 20.19 1.42
CA GLU A 100 9.80 21.08 2.29
C GLU A 100 9.09 21.39 3.61
N GLU A 101 7.76 21.40 3.60
CA GLU A 101 6.93 21.68 4.77
C GLU A 101 5.97 20.51 5.07
N PRO A 102 6.52 19.35 5.48
CA PRO A 102 5.75 18.11 5.59
C PRO A 102 4.74 18.11 6.75
N SER A 103 4.76 19.11 7.65
CA SER A 103 3.77 19.26 8.72
C SER A 103 2.55 20.09 8.33
N LYS A 104 2.63 20.79 7.20
CA LYS A 104 1.60 21.69 6.73
C LYS A 104 0.69 21.01 5.72
N LEU A 105 -0.59 21.33 5.84
CA LEU A 105 -1.62 21.00 4.87
C LEU A 105 -1.83 22.18 3.93
N PHE A 106 -1.78 21.90 2.65
CA PHE A 106 -2.09 22.84 1.58
C PHE A 106 -3.35 22.38 0.87
N PHE A 107 -4.13 23.36 0.41
CA PHE A 107 -5.23 23.16 -0.51
C PHE A 107 -4.90 23.87 -1.81
N GLN A 108 -5.04 23.18 -2.94
CA GLN A 108 -4.95 23.77 -4.27
C GLN A 108 -6.31 23.68 -4.96
N ASP A 109 -6.80 24.83 -5.40
CA ASP A 109 -8.06 24.94 -6.12
C ASP A 109 -7.95 24.48 -7.59
N HIS A 110 -9.07 24.50 -8.30
CA HIS A 110 -9.14 24.14 -9.72
C HIS A 110 -8.41 25.12 -10.66
N HIS A 111 -7.98 26.28 -10.18
CA HIS A 111 -7.14 27.23 -10.92
C HIS A 111 -5.65 27.04 -10.65
N GLY A 112 -5.28 26.09 -9.77
CA GLY A 112 -3.89 25.85 -9.39
C GLY A 112 -3.39 26.79 -8.28
N ILE A 113 -4.26 27.60 -7.69
CA ILE A 113 -3.88 28.47 -6.56
C ILE A 113 -3.76 27.62 -5.31
N THR A 114 -2.56 27.60 -4.73
CA THR A 114 -2.24 26.86 -3.50
C THR A 114 -2.32 27.78 -2.29
N THR A 115 -3.04 27.36 -1.26
CA THR A 115 -3.20 28.05 0.02
C THR A 115 -2.79 27.13 1.16
N GLU A 116 -2.02 27.65 2.12
CA GLU A 116 -1.74 26.95 3.38
C GLU A 116 -2.99 26.95 4.25
N CYS A 117 -3.40 25.77 4.74
CA CYS A 117 -4.60 25.61 5.55
C CYS A 117 -4.28 25.53 7.04
N PHE A 118 -3.39 24.60 7.41
CA PHE A 118 -3.13 24.28 8.82
C PHE A 118 -1.75 23.64 9.00
N ASP A 119 -1.09 23.91 10.14
CA ASP A 119 0.17 23.27 10.54
C ASP A 119 -0.06 22.35 11.74
N PHE A 120 0.23 21.06 11.57
CA PHE A 120 0.07 20.04 12.61
C PHE A 120 1.29 19.93 13.53
N GLY A 121 2.40 20.61 13.22
CA GLY A 121 3.66 20.56 13.97
C GLY A 121 4.45 19.26 13.82
N THR A 122 3.85 18.22 13.25
CA THR A 122 4.49 16.94 12.89
C THR A 122 4.12 16.56 11.46
N LYS A 123 4.94 15.67 10.84
CA LYS A 123 4.73 15.24 9.46
C LYS A 123 3.33 14.67 9.25
N ILE A 124 2.64 15.12 8.21
CA ILE A 124 1.40 14.53 7.73
C ILE A 124 1.72 13.20 7.05
N GLU A 125 1.05 12.15 7.49
CA GLU A 125 1.29 10.78 7.04
C GLU A 125 0.08 10.12 6.38
N GLY A 126 -1.09 10.76 6.46
CA GLY A 126 -2.33 10.30 5.86
C GLY A 126 -3.32 11.44 5.68
N ILE A 127 -4.03 11.42 4.54
CA ILE A 127 -5.15 12.33 4.24
C ILE A 127 -6.30 11.46 3.74
N PHE A 128 -7.51 11.73 4.21
CA PHE A 128 -8.72 11.06 3.74
C PHE A 128 -9.91 12.02 3.79
N ILE A 129 -10.80 11.95 2.82
CA ILE A 129 -12.03 12.74 2.79
C ILE A 129 -13.22 11.80 2.63
N ASP A 130 -14.09 11.74 3.64
CA ASP A 130 -15.28 10.88 3.67
C ASP A 130 -16.39 11.41 2.75
N LYS A 131 -17.43 10.61 2.48
CA LYS A 131 -18.55 10.99 1.59
C LYS A 131 -19.34 12.22 2.04
N ARG A 132 -19.14 12.69 3.26
CA ARG A 132 -19.77 13.90 3.82
C ARG A 132 -18.82 15.09 3.82
N GLU A 133 -17.69 14.97 3.12
CA GLU A 133 -16.66 16.01 2.98
C GLU A 133 -15.95 16.37 4.28
N ASN A 134 -16.01 15.50 5.29
CA ASN A 134 -15.13 15.60 6.46
C ASN A 134 -13.71 15.23 6.03
N THR A 135 -12.75 16.08 6.41
CA THR A 135 -11.32 15.86 6.12
C THR A 135 -10.63 15.28 7.34
N PHE A 136 -9.97 14.14 7.16
CA PHE A 136 -9.20 13.45 8.18
C PHE A 136 -7.70 13.54 7.86
N ILE A 137 -6.91 13.97 8.83
CA ILE A 137 -5.45 14.10 8.71
C ILE A 137 -4.80 13.25 9.79
N CYS A 138 -3.86 12.39 9.37
CA CYS A 138 -2.98 11.68 10.29
C CYS A 138 -1.66 12.43 10.45
N SER A 139 -1.29 12.77 11.68
CA SER A 139 -0.01 13.39 12.00
C SER A 139 0.44 12.98 13.41
N GLY A 140 1.67 12.50 13.55
CA GLY A 140 2.28 12.17 14.85
C GLY A 140 1.52 11.13 15.68
N GLY A 141 0.96 10.09 15.05
CA GLY A 141 0.15 9.09 15.74
C GLY A 141 -1.25 9.54 16.16
N MET A 142 -1.72 10.68 15.65
CA MET A 142 -3.03 11.24 15.95
C MET A 142 -3.84 11.45 14.67
N VAL A 143 -5.16 11.32 14.76
CA VAL A 143 -6.09 11.70 13.70
C VAL A 143 -6.82 12.97 14.08
N TYR A 144 -6.81 13.92 13.17
CA TYR A 144 -7.52 15.18 13.25
C TYR A 144 -8.64 15.20 12.22
N LYS A 145 -9.77 15.81 12.58
CA LYS A 145 -10.93 15.98 11.71
C LYS A 145 -11.22 17.47 11.49
N SER A 146 -11.57 17.82 10.27
CA SER A 146 -12.17 19.09 9.87
C SER A 146 -13.53 18.82 9.23
N ASN A 147 -14.49 19.70 9.50
CA ASN A 147 -15.82 19.75 8.87
C ASN A 147 -16.06 21.09 8.14
N ASP A 148 -15.00 21.87 7.93
CA ASP A 148 -15.02 23.21 7.34
C ASP A 148 -13.99 23.34 6.20
N LEU A 149 -13.86 22.27 5.39
CA LEU A 149 -12.96 22.20 4.23
C LEU A 149 -11.48 22.40 4.59
N GLY A 150 -11.08 21.94 5.77
CA GLY A 150 -9.69 21.98 6.23
C GLY A 150 -9.25 23.31 6.84
N LEU A 151 -10.19 24.23 7.13
CA LEU A 151 -9.86 25.51 7.77
C LEU A 151 -9.50 25.34 9.25
N THR A 152 -10.23 24.48 9.97
CA THR A 152 -9.95 24.17 11.37
C THR A 152 -9.93 22.67 11.61
N PHE A 153 -9.09 22.24 12.56
CA PHE A 153 -8.92 20.83 12.89
C PHE A 153 -9.05 20.59 14.38
N LYS A 154 -9.75 19.49 14.71
CA LYS A 154 -9.87 18.96 16.08
C LYS A 154 -9.28 17.55 16.11
N LYS A 155 -8.48 17.23 17.12
CA LYS A 155 -8.03 15.86 17.36
C LYS A 155 -9.21 14.98 17.76
N VAL A 156 -9.40 13.86 17.07
CA VAL A 156 -10.52 12.91 17.30
C VAL A 156 -10.06 11.51 17.70
N LEU A 157 -8.82 11.14 17.43
CA LEU A 157 -8.28 9.82 17.77
C LEU A 157 -6.78 9.90 18.07
N ASP A 158 -6.35 9.13 19.09
CA ASP A 158 -4.96 8.79 19.33
C ASP A 158 -4.75 7.32 18.94
N PHE A 159 -3.74 7.03 18.12
CA PHE A 159 -3.32 5.67 17.83
C PHE A 159 -2.57 5.04 19.02
N SER A 160 -2.17 3.78 18.89
CA SER A 160 -1.42 3.08 19.94
C SER A 160 0.05 3.52 20.05
N SER A 161 0.57 4.25 19.07
CA SER A 161 1.91 4.84 19.05
C SER A 161 1.92 6.13 18.22
N ASP A 162 2.89 7.00 18.51
CA ASP A 162 3.28 8.18 17.72
C ASP A 162 3.83 7.85 16.31
N GLU A 163 4.37 6.64 16.13
CA GLU A 163 4.82 6.10 14.83
C GLU A 163 3.69 5.47 13.99
N SER A 164 2.47 5.43 14.52
CA SER A 164 1.32 4.83 13.84
C SER A 164 0.63 5.79 12.91
N ARG A 165 0.06 5.26 11.83
CA ARG A 165 -0.67 6.03 10.81
C ARG A 165 -1.75 5.21 10.13
N PHE A 166 -2.58 5.87 9.34
CA PHE A 166 -3.36 5.20 8.29
C PHE A 166 -2.74 5.48 6.92
N LEU A 167 -2.81 4.48 6.03
CA LEU A 167 -2.45 4.59 4.62
C LEU A 167 -3.72 4.73 3.78
N PHE A 168 -3.59 5.01 2.48
CA PHE A 168 -4.74 5.03 1.57
C PHE A 168 -5.54 3.73 1.59
N GLU A 169 -4.85 2.60 1.71
CA GLU A 169 -5.46 1.27 1.71
C GLU A 169 -5.94 0.84 3.10
N THR A 170 -5.69 1.61 4.16
CA THR A 170 -6.07 1.25 5.54
C THR A 170 -7.12 2.18 6.15
N ILE A 171 -7.73 3.07 5.37
CA ILE A 171 -8.91 3.85 5.79
C ILE A 171 -10.01 3.68 4.75
N THR A 172 -11.23 3.46 5.21
CA THR A 172 -12.37 3.22 4.32
C THR A 172 -13.68 3.65 4.97
N GLU A 173 -14.71 3.78 4.16
CA GLU A 173 -16.07 4.06 4.62
C GLU A 173 -17.03 3.01 4.08
N THR A 174 -17.96 2.57 4.93
CA THR A 174 -19.12 1.77 4.54
C THR A 174 -20.33 2.67 4.39
N ASP A 175 -21.51 2.07 4.21
CA ASP A 175 -22.76 2.82 4.19
C ASP A 175 -23.01 3.56 5.52
N ASN A 176 -22.50 3.03 6.65
CA ASN A 176 -22.81 3.54 7.99
C ASN A 176 -21.60 3.93 8.84
N HIS A 177 -20.38 3.49 8.47
CA HIS A 177 -19.22 3.55 9.35
C HIS A 177 -18.00 4.11 8.63
N ILE A 178 -17.10 4.77 9.37
CA ILE A 178 -15.73 5.03 8.93
C ILE A 178 -14.84 4.08 9.70
N LEU A 179 -13.93 3.40 9.01
CA LEU A 179 -13.01 2.46 9.62
C LEU A 179 -11.57 2.79 9.29
N ILE A 180 -10.70 2.63 10.29
CA ILE A 180 -9.25 2.79 10.14
C ILE A 180 -8.56 1.52 10.64
N GLY A 181 -7.71 0.94 9.80
CA GLY A 181 -6.71 -0.04 10.16
C GLY A 181 -5.41 0.66 10.48
N GLU A 182 -4.88 0.45 11.69
CA GLU A 182 -3.64 1.07 12.11
C GLU A 182 -2.42 0.38 11.48
N TYR A 183 -1.59 1.21 10.85
CA TYR A 183 -0.32 0.85 10.23
C TYR A 183 0.83 1.42 11.04
N GLY A 184 1.86 0.62 11.34
CA GLY A 184 3.05 1.12 12.02
C GLY A 184 4.14 0.07 12.14
N ASN A 185 5.41 0.50 12.20
CA ASN A 185 6.57 -0.36 12.38
C ASN A 185 7.24 -0.08 13.73
N VAL A 186 6.53 -0.38 14.81
CA VAL A 186 6.96 -0.03 16.17
C VAL A 186 7.79 -1.15 16.79
N GLU A 187 9.01 -0.83 17.24
CA GLU A 187 9.89 -1.77 17.94
C GLU A 187 10.21 -1.26 19.35
N LYS A 188 9.90 -2.06 20.38
CA LYS A 188 10.20 -1.75 21.78
C LYS A 188 11.11 -2.82 22.35
N LYS A 189 12.31 -2.41 22.79
CA LYS A 189 13.32 -3.31 23.40
C LYS A 189 13.68 -4.51 22.52
N GLY A 190 13.81 -4.31 21.21
CA GLY A 190 14.19 -5.38 20.27
C GLY A 190 13.05 -6.30 19.85
N LYS A 191 11.79 -5.93 20.13
CA LYS A 191 10.60 -6.70 19.79
C LYS A 191 9.58 -5.82 19.08
N TRP A 192 8.99 -6.36 18.01
CA TRP A 192 7.85 -5.75 17.34
C TRP A 192 6.69 -5.59 18.33
N THR A 193 6.10 -4.41 18.35
CA THR A 193 4.90 -4.08 19.12
C THR A 193 3.70 -4.22 18.19
N PHE A 194 2.65 -4.88 18.69
CA PHE A 194 1.39 -4.96 17.98
C PHE A 194 0.74 -3.58 17.90
N VAL A 195 0.40 -3.16 16.69
CA VAL A 195 -0.33 -1.92 16.38
C VAL A 195 -1.48 -2.16 15.40
N GLY A 196 -1.85 -3.42 15.14
CA GLY A 196 -2.86 -3.79 14.14
C GLY A 196 -4.30 -3.66 14.65
N TYR A 197 -4.66 -2.50 15.19
CA TYR A 197 -6.01 -2.22 15.68
C TYR A 197 -6.94 -1.75 14.56
N VAL A 198 -8.23 -2.09 14.66
CA VAL A 198 -9.28 -1.53 13.81
C VAL A 198 -10.09 -0.51 14.62
N TYR A 199 -10.09 0.74 14.18
CA TYR A 199 -10.89 1.81 14.77
C TYR A 199 -12.16 1.99 13.95
N VAL A 200 -13.30 2.12 14.62
CA VAL A 200 -14.61 2.26 13.99
C VAL A 200 -15.30 3.49 14.53
N SER A 201 -15.77 4.36 13.65
CA SER A 201 -16.63 5.49 14.01
C SER A 201 -18.03 5.31 13.44
N ASN A 202 -19.02 5.62 14.28
CA ASN A 202 -20.46 5.59 13.98
C ASN A 202 -21.08 6.99 13.88
N ASP A 203 -20.29 8.03 14.15
CA ASP A 203 -20.72 9.41 14.32
C ASP A 203 -19.84 10.36 13.48
N GLU A 204 -19.56 9.94 12.25
CA GLU A 204 -18.82 10.75 11.26
C GLU A 204 -17.39 11.09 11.72
N GLY A 205 -16.77 10.20 12.50
CA GLY A 205 -15.40 10.36 12.97
C GLY A 205 -15.24 11.23 14.21
N GLU A 206 -16.31 11.57 14.93
CA GLU A 206 -16.21 12.31 16.21
C GLU A 206 -15.69 11.43 17.34
N THR A 207 -16.14 10.18 17.42
CA THR A 207 -15.68 9.19 18.39
C THR A 207 -15.31 7.87 17.70
N TRP A 208 -14.43 7.10 18.35
CA TRP A 208 -13.82 5.90 17.78
C TRP A 208 -13.81 4.74 18.78
N GLU A 209 -14.34 3.59 18.36
CA GLU A 209 -14.21 2.33 19.06
C GLU A 209 -12.96 1.60 18.57
N LYS A 210 -12.06 1.25 19.49
CA LYS A 210 -10.82 0.53 19.21
C LYS A 210 -11.01 -0.98 19.36
N ASN A 211 -10.74 -1.73 18.30
CA ASN A 211 -10.88 -3.18 18.24
C ASN A 211 -9.52 -3.88 18.08
N ASP A 212 -9.26 -4.89 18.89
CA ASP A 212 -7.98 -5.59 19.02
C ASP A 212 -8.03 -7.07 18.63
N PHE A 213 -9.07 -7.50 17.92
CA PHE A 213 -9.31 -8.91 17.60
C PHE A 213 -8.10 -9.61 16.92
N LEU A 214 -7.23 -8.84 16.26
CA LEU A 214 -6.01 -9.31 15.60
C LEU A 214 -4.82 -9.55 16.55
N GLU A 215 -4.82 -9.07 17.79
CA GLU A 215 -3.67 -9.13 18.71
C GLU A 215 -3.18 -10.57 18.93
N ARG A 216 -4.11 -11.53 18.95
CA ARG A 216 -3.79 -12.97 19.09
C ARG A 216 -3.35 -13.64 17.78
N HIS A 217 -3.50 -12.94 16.66
CA HIS A 217 -3.31 -13.50 15.33
C HIS A 217 -2.08 -12.94 14.63
N ILE A 218 -1.76 -11.67 14.83
CA ILE A 218 -0.74 -10.95 14.06
C ILE A 218 0.18 -10.22 15.04
N ASN A 219 1.42 -9.95 14.62
CA ASN A 219 2.44 -9.34 15.48
C ASN A 219 2.69 -7.85 15.21
N LYS A 220 2.14 -7.30 14.12
CA LYS A 220 2.50 -5.97 13.62
C LYS A 220 1.28 -5.13 13.29
N HIS A 221 0.86 -5.09 12.03
CA HIS A 221 -0.02 -4.05 11.53
C HIS A 221 -0.90 -4.51 10.37
N ILE A 222 -1.88 -3.68 10.03
CA ILE A 222 -2.83 -3.89 8.94
C ILE A 222 -2.27 -3.26 7.66
N HIS A 223 -2.29 -4.01 6.55
CA HIS A 223 -1.86 -3.50 5.23
C HIS A 223 -3.03 -2.95 4.41
N ILE A 224 -4.18 -3.61 4.49
CA ILE A 224 -5.40 -3.21 3.79
C ILE A 224 -6.55 -3.31 4.78
N LEU A 225 -7.43 -2.31 4.79
CA LEU A 225 -8.78 -2.33 5.33
C LEU A 225 -9.66 -1.55 4.35
N GLN A 226 -10.33 -2.28 3.46
CA GLN A 226 -11.08 -1.67 2.36
C GLN A 226 -12.49 -2.24 2.29
N TRP A 227 -13.48 -1.35 2.18
CA TRP A 227 -14.84 -1.73 1.79
C TRP A 227 -14.88 -2.02 0.28
N VAL A 228 -15.34 -3.22 -0.08
CA VAL A 228 -15.55 -3.64 -1.46
C VAL A 228 -17.03 -3.58 -1.78
N ASN A 229 -17.38 -2.69 -2.70
CA ASN A 229 -18.75 -2.34 -3.00
C ASN A 229 -19.52 -3.48 -3.67
N GLN A 230 -18.91 -4.17 -4.63
CA GLN A 230 -19.53 -5.29 -5.36
C GLN A 230 -19.90 -6.46 -4.45
N LEU A 231 -19.08 -6.71 -3.42
CA LEU A 231 -19.27 -7.82 -2.49
C LEU A 231 -19.98 -7.44 -1.20
N LYS A 232 -20.18 -6.13 -0.98
CA LYS A 232 -20.72 -5.54 0.25
C LYS A 232 -20.03 -6.13 1.48
N CYS A 233 -18.70 -6.09 1.46
CA CYS A 233 -17.87 -6.62 2.53
C CYS A 233 -16.61 -5.79 2.75
N LEU A 234 -16.11 -5.79 3.98
CA LEU A 234 -14.76 -5.36 4.28
C LEU A 234 -13.78 -6.47 3.94
N ILE A 235 -12.66 -6.11 3.33
CA ILE A 235 -11.45 -6.92 3.22
C ILE A 235 -10.41 -6.32 4.15
N LEU A 236 -9.77 -7.18 4.94
CA LEU A 236 -8.60 -6.82 5.73
C LEU A 236 -7.43 -7.74 5.41
N THR A 237 -6.23 -7.19 5.26
CA THR A 237 -4.99 -7.96 5.09
C THR A 237 -3.97 -7.58 6.16
N GLU A 238 -3.25 -8.58 6.65
CA GLU A 238 -2.18 -8.40 7.64
C GLU A 238 -0.81 -8.70 7.03
N GLY A 239 0.17 -7.91 7.46
CA GLY A 239 1.56 -7.99 7.04
C GLY A 239 2.44 -8.90 7.90
N ASP A 240 3.45 -9.43 7.24
CA ASP A 240 4.67 -10.04 7.79
C ASP A 240 4.62 -11.50 8.21
N ASP A 241 4.03 -11.88 9.35
CA ASP A 241 4.26 -13.25 9.86
C ASP A 241 3.35 -14.30 9.22
N LYS A 242 2.06 -14.02 9.16
CA LYS A 242 1.06 -15.00 8.70
C LYS A 242 0.47 -14.69 7.34
N LYS A 243 0.64 -13.45 6.85
CA LYS A 243 0.17 -12.97 5.54
C LYS A 243 -1.29 -13.42 5.30
N GLY A 244 -2.19 -12.95 6.16
CA GLY A 244 -3.60 -13.31 6.20
C GLY A 244 -4.50 -12.40 5.36
N ILE A 245 -5.66 -12.94 4.96
CA ILE A 245 -6.80 -12.20 4.42
C ILE A 245 -8.05 -12.52 5.26
N TRP A 246 -8.78 -11.47 5.60
CA TRP A 246 -9.97 -11.50 6.43
C TRP A 246 -11.11 -10.79 5.71
N THR A 247 -12.34 -11.24 5.97
CA THR A 247 -13.55 -10.63 5.40
C THR A 247 -14.61 -10.43 6.48
N ASN A 248 -15.36 -9.33 6.39
CA ASN A 248 -16.50 -9.06 7.28
C ASN A 248 -17.68 -8.49 6.48
N LYS A 249 -18.85 -9.09 6.63
CA LYS A 249 -20.16 -8.70 6.04
C LYS A 249 -21.17 -8.28 7.09
N SER A 250 -20.72 -8.02 8.31
CA SER A 250 -21.51 -7.62 9.45
C SER A 250 -20.99 -6.31 10.02
N ASP A 251 -21.76 -5.73 10.94
CA ASP A 251 -21.32 -4.57 11.73
C ASP A 251 -20.64 -4.98 13.04
N ASN A 252 -20.31 -6.27 13.19
CA ASN A 252 -19.53 -6.76 14.32
C ASN A 252 -18.03 -6.74 13.98
N TYR A 253 -17.34 -5.68 14.38
CA TYR A 253 -15.92 -5.49 14.09
C TYR A 253 -14.98 -5.94 15.21
N SER A 254 -15.52 -6.34 16.36
CA SER A 254 -14.73 -6.66 17.56
C SER A 254 -14.36 -8.14 17.68
N LEU A 255 -14.99 -9.02 16.90
CA LEU A 255 -14.85 -10.46 17.06
C LEU A 255 -14.45 -11.18 15.77
N GLN A 256 -13.54 -12.15 15.91
CA GLN A 256 -13.35 -13.19 14.92
C GLN A 256 -14.57 -14.12 14.93
N SER A 257 -15.04 -14.49 13.74
CA SER A 257 -16.09 -15.47 13.56
C SER A 257 -15.69 -16.61 12.60
N ARG A 258 -16.47 -17.69 12.64
CA ARG A 258 -16.43 -18.80 11.67
C ARG A 258 -17.22 -18.49 10.40
N ASP A 259 -17.96 -17.38 10.39
CA ASP A 259 -18.75 -16.91 9.25
C ASP A 259 -18.61 -15.39 9.09
N GLU A 260 -18.48 -14.93 7.86
CA GLU A 260 -18.29 -13.53 7.50
C GLU A 260 -19.49 -12.64 7.88
N LYS A 261 -20.68 -13.22 8.08
CA LYS A 261 -21.91 -12.49 8.44
C LYS A 261 -22.05 -12.22 9.94
N SER A 262 -21.11 -12.67 10.76
CA SER A 262 -21.17 -12.50 12.22
C SER A 262 -19.90 -11.92 12.83
N GLY A 263 -18.91 -11.59 12.00
CA GLY A 263 -17.66 -10.94 12.38
C GLY A 263 -16.55 -11.20 11.37
N TRP A 264 -15.30 -11.01 11.80
CA TRP A 264 -14.13 -11.22 10.96
C TRP A 264 -13.88 -12.70 10.67
N PHE A 265 -13.99 -13.08 9.41
CA PHE A 265 -13.72 -14.44 8.94
C PHE A 265 -12.36 -14.52 8.23
N LYS A 266 -11.46 -15.39 8.70
CA LYS A 266 -10.16 -15.63 8.05
C LYS A 266 -10.34 -16.54 6.83
N ARG A 267 -9.92 -16.08 5.65
CA ARG A 267 -10.07 -16.82 4.39
C ARG A 267 -8.97 -17.86 4.18
N ASN A 268 -7.71 -17.46 4.36
CA ASN A 268 -6.58 -18.36 4.18
C ASN A 268 -6.13 -18.97 5.51
N ARG A 269 -5.73 -20.24 5.45
CA ARG A 269 -5.20 -20.97 6.59
C ARG A 269 -3.68 -20.86 6.68
N PHE A 270 -3.00 -20.77 5.53
CA PHE A 270 -1.54 -20.83 5.45
C PHE A 270 -0.94 -19.70 4.62
N HIS A 271 0.29 -19.32 4.93
CA HIS A 271 1.09 -18.32 4.24
C HIS A 271 1.26 -18.65 2.74
N ILE A 272 1.52 -19.93 2.42
CA ILE A 272 1.71 -20.38 1.03
C ILE A 272 0.47 -20.18 0.13
N GLN A 273 -0.71 -19.95 0.73
CA GLN A 273 -1.96 -19.69 0.01
C GLN A 273 -2.05 -18.26 -0.55
N LYS A 274 -0.91 -17.56 -0.65
CA LYS A 274 -0.76 -16.28 -1.37
C LYS A 274 -1.47 -15.09 -0.72
N GLY A 275 -1.60 -15.05 0.61
CA GLY A 275 -2.16 -13.89 1.32
C GLY A 275 -1.12 -12.80 1.61
N GLY A 276 -1.49 -11.80 2.43
CA GLY A 276 -0.61 -10.70 2.80
C GLY A 276 -0.37 -9.73 1.65
N TYR A 277 -1.45 -9.08 1.25
CA TYR A 277 -1.48 -8.09 0.18
C TYR A 277 -1.24 -6.69 0.76
N THR A 278 -0.51 -5.85 0.03
CA THR A 278 -0.32 -4.42 0.34
C THR A 278 -1.12 -3.51 -0.56
N SER A 279 -1.65 -4.03 -1.66
CA SER A 279 -2.42 -3.27 -2.62
C SER A 279 -3.67 -4.00 -3.06
N ILE A 280 -4.70 -3.21 -3.36
CA ILE A 280 -6.00 -3.65 -3.85
C ILE A 280 -6.54 -2.65 -4.87
N ALA A 281 -7.16 -3.16 -5.92
CA ALA A 281 -7.98 -2.38 -6.85
C ALA A 281 -9.31 -3.11 -7.08
N GLU A 282 -10.42 -2.45 -6.75
CA GLU A 282 -11.77 -2.90 -7.11
C GLU A 282 -12.11 -2.37 -8.50
N THR A 283 -12.18 -3.24 -9.50
CA THR A 283 -12.58 -2.90 -10.87
C THR A 283 -14.06 -3.15 -11.09
N LYS A 284 -14.62 -2.83 -12.25
CA LYS A 284 -16.01 -3.21 -12.59
C LYS A 284 -16.26 -4.73 -12.71
N GLU A 285 -15.20 -5.54 -12.85
CA GLU A 285 -15.31 -6.98 -13.13
C GLU A 285 -14.78 -7.86 -12.00
N ASN A 286 -13.76 -7.40 -11.28
CA ASN A 286 -13.00 -8.19 -10.32
C ASN A 286 -12.30 -7.31 -9.29
N ILE A 287 -11.68 -7.98 -8.32
CA ILE A 287 -10.77 -7.39 -7.34
C ILE A 287 -9.37 -7.89 -7.69
N VAL A 288 -8.45 -6.96 -7.90
CA VAL A 288 -7.03 -7.23 -8.15
C VAL A 288 -6.23 -6.91 -6.89
N LEU A 289 -5.31 -7.80 -6.53
CA LEU A 289 -4.54 -7.77 -5.29
C LEU A 289 -3.05 -7.96 -5.60
N GLY A 290 -2.20 -7.21 -4.91
CA GLY A 290 -0.75 -7.31 -5.03
C GLY A 290 -0.09 -7.81 -3.76
N THR A 291 0.71 -8.87 -3.86
CA THR A 291 1.39 -9.47 -2.70
C THR A 291 2.57 -8.64 -2.20
N ASP A 292 2.86 -8.82 -0.91
CA ASP A 292 4.04 -8.27 -0.24
C ASP A 292 4.95 -9.39 0.30
N TYR A 293 5.61 -10.08 -0.63
CA TYR A 293 6.68 -11.03 -0.30
C TYR A 293 8.01 -10.35 -0.52
N TYR A 294 8.41 -9.56 0.48
CA TYR A 294 9.65 -8.80 0.45
C TYR A 294 10.86 -9.72 0.20
N HIS A 295 11.54 -9.51 -0.93
CA HIS A 295 12.61 -10.36 -1.46
C HIS A 295 12.21 -11.80 -1.85
N GLY A 296 10.96 -12.18 -1.63
CA GLY A 296 10.36 -13.43 -2.10
C GLY A 296 9.79 -13.29 -3.52
N THR A 297 9.04 -14.28 -3.96
CA THR A 297 8.38 -14.27 -5.27
C THR A 297 7.00 -13.61 -5.17
N ASN A 298 6.75 -12.54 -5.90
CA ASN A 298 5.47 -11.81 -5.84
C ASN A 298 4.49 -12.23 -6.94
N PHE A 299 3.20 -11.97 -6.67
CA PHE A 299 2.08 -12.38 -7.50
C PHE A 299 1.09 -11.24 -7.68
N MET A 300 0.52 -11.18 -8.88
CA MET A 300 -0.73 -10.48 -9.13
C MET A 300 -1.86 -11.50 -8.91
N VAL A 301 -2.83 -11.18 -8.07
CA VAL A 301 -3.94 -12.06 -7.71
C VAL A 301 -5.26 -11.39 -8.09
N SER A 302 -6.20 -12.16 -8.62
CA SER A 302 -7.53 -11.69 -9.00
C SER A 302 -8.60 -12.59 -8.39
N THR A 303 -9.73 -12.00 -8.02
CA THR A 303 -10.89 -12.72 -7.50
C THR A 303 -12.18 -11.94 -7.78
N THR A 304 -13.29 -12.66 -7.93
CA THR A 304 -14.63 -12.07 -8.05
C THR A 304 -15.51 -12.36 -6.85
N ASP A 305 -15.07 -13.22 -5.92
CA ASP A 305 -15.92 -13.72 -4.82
C ASP A 305 -15.19 -13.89 -3.48
N LEU A 306 -13.88 -13.65 -3.42
CA LEU A 306 -12.99 -13.89 -2.27
C LEU A 306 -12.96 -15.34 -1.77
N LYS A 307 -13.42 -16.29 -2.60
CA LYS A 307 -13.35 -17.74 -2.34
C LYS A 307 -12.40 -18.41 -3.31
N THR A 308 -12.46 -18.02 -4.57
CA THR A 308 -11.59 -18.48 -5.65
C THR A 308 -10.64 -17.37 -6.05
N PHE A 309 -9.36 -17.73 -6.21
CA PHE A 309 -8.30 -16.77 -6.51
C PHE A 309 -7.50 -17.28 -7.70
N ASP A 310 -7.53 -16.49 -8.78
CA ASP A 310 -6.61 -16.63 -9.89
C ASP A 310 -5.34 -15.85 -9.59
N TYR A 311 -4.20 -16.35 -10.06
CA TYR A 311 -2.93 -15.67 -9.85
C TYR A 311 -1.98 -15.88 -11.02
N VAL A 312 -1.11 -14.88 -11.20
CA VAL A 312 0.05 -14.93 -12.09
C VAL A 312 1.28 -14.45 -11.34
N MET A 313 2.41 -15.10 -11.58
CA MET A 313 3.68 -14.73 -10.96
C MET A 313 4.28 -13.53 -11.70
N ILE A 314 4.81 -12.55 -10.96
CA ILE A 314 5.56 -11.44 -11.54
C ILE A 314 6.88 -11.99 -12.14
N PRO A 315 7.19 -11.74 -13.42
CA PRO A 315 8.41 -12.26 -14.04
C PRO A 315 9.67 -11.50 -13.58
N ASP A 316 10.84 -12.12 -13.76
CA ASP A 316 12.11 -11.38 -13.68
C ASP A 316 12.14 -10.26 -14.75
N PRO A 317 12.76 -9.10 -14.47
CA PRO A 317 13.57 -8.77 -13.29
C PRO A 317 12.77 -8.21 -12.09
N TYR A 318 11.44 -8.20 -12.12
CA TYR A 318 10.57 -7.60 -11.08
C TYR A 318 10.00 -8.60 -10.07
N ARG A 319 10.28 -9.90 -10.25
CA ARG A 319 9.71 -10.99 -9.43
C ARG A 319 9.80 -10.76 -7.92
N ARG A 320 10.88 -10.11 -7.48
CA ARG A 320 11.17 -9.82 -6.07
C ARG A 320 10.67 -8.47 -5.57
N SER A 321 9.99 -7.73 -6.44
CA SER A 321 9.43 -6.42 -6.16
C SER A 321 8.03 -6.59 -5.61
N VAL A 322 7.82 -6.03 -4.42
CA VAL A 322 6.50 -6.06 -3.77
C VAL A 322 5.59 -5.05 -4.43
N ILE A 323 4.29 -5.32 -4.43
CA ILE A 323 3.32 -4.48 -5.13
C ILE A 323 2.68 -3.55 -4.10
N PHE A 324 3.32 -2.40 -3.88
CA PHE A 324 2.99 -1.50 -2.78
C PHE A 324 1.60 -0.90 -2.89
N ARG A 325 1.22 -0.49 -4.10
CA ARG A 325 0.01 0.30 -4.30
C ARG A 325 -0.61 0.02 -5.65
N MET A 326 -1.93 0.03 -5.69
CA MET A 326 -2.71 0.03 -6.91
C MET A 326 -3.74 1.16 -6.89
N LEU A 327 -4.06 1.66 -8.08
CA LEU A 327 -5.14 2.62 -8.29
C LEU A 327 -6.03 2.12 -9.43
N TYR A 328 -7.33 2.31 -9.31
CA TYR A 328 -8.28 2.13 -10.41
C TYR A 328 -8.82 3.50 -10.81
N LEU A 329 -8.56 3.90 -12.06
CA LEU A 329 -8.95 5.20 -12.60
C LEU A 329 -10.35 5.15 -13.24
N GLU A 330 -10.97 6.31 -13.46
CA GLU A 330 -12.33 6.39 -14.03
C GLU A 330 -12.44 5.82 -15.44
N ASN A 331 -11.37 5.95 -16.25
CA ASN A 331 -11.26 5.34 -17.57
C ASN A 331 -11.11 3.80 -17.54
N GLY A 332 -11.12 3.18 -16.36
CA GLY A 332 -11.06 1.73 -16.19
C GLY A 332 -9.65 1.15 -16.19
N ILE A 333 -8.61 1.99 -16.12
CA ILE A 333 -7.22 1.55 -16.09
C ILE A 333 -6.77 1.32 -14.65
N ILE A 334 -6.12 0.18 -14.41
CA ILE A 334 -5.43 -0.10 -13.15
C ILE A 334 -3.98 0.34 -13.28
N TRP A 335 -3.47 1.08 -12.31
CA TRP A 335 -2.03 1.32 -12.14
C TRP A 335 -1.50 0.53 -10.95
N ALA A 336 -0.27 0.02 -11.05
CA ALA A 336 0.39 -0.72 -9.98
C ALA A 336 1.86 -0.32 -9.85
N SER A 337 2.32 -0.13 -8.61
CA SER A 337 3.70 0.21 -8.29
C SER A 337 4.44 -0.97 -7.66
N LEU A 338 5.45 -1.48 -8.37
CA LEU A 338 6.34 -2.55 -7.92
C LEU A 338 7.68 -1.96 -7.48
N TYR A 339 8.10 -2.22 -6.25
CA TYR A 339 9.37 -1.69 -5.74
C TYR A 339 10.27 -2.77 -5.11
N ASN A 340 11.57 -2.66 -5.40
CA ASN A 340 12.63 -3.43 -4.79
C ASN A 340 13.91 -2.60 -4.70
N HIS A 341 14.46 -2.48 -3.49
CA HIS A 341 15.65 -1.68 -3.22
C HIS A 341 16.98 -2.45 -3.40
N LEU A 342 16.93 -3.73 -3.80
CA LEU A 342 18.12 -4.56 -4.00
C LEU A 342 18.42 -4.78 -5.47
N SER A 343 19.54 -4.24 -5.93
CA SER A 343 20.17 -4.58 -7.20
C SER A 343 20.55 -6.08 -7.25
N PRO A 344 20.41 -6.78 -8.39
CA PRO A 344 20.05 -6.27 -9.72
C PRO A 344 18.55 -6.31 -10.04
N ASN A 345 17.66 -6.45 -9.03
CA ASN A 345 16.22 -6.44 -9.30
C ASN A 345 15.78 -5.04 -9.72
N ARG A 346 14.79 -4.97 -10.61
CA ARG A 346 14.25 -3.71 -11.11
C ARG A 346 12.91 -3.41 -10.43
N SER A 347 12.59 -2.13 -10.37
CA SER A 347 11.28 -1.63 -9.96
C SER A 347 10.50 -1.16 -11.17
N LEU A 348 9.17 -1.13 -11.08
CA LEU A 348 8.31 -0.89 -12.22
C LEU A 348 7.01 -0.21 -11.79
N LEU A 349 6.68 0.90 -12.45
CA LEU A 349 5.30 1.37 -12.54
C LEU A 349 4.68 0.77 -13.81
N MET A 350 3.53 0.13 -13.67
CA MET A 350 2.84 -0.56 -14.76
C MET A 350 1.34 -0.30 -14.71
N TYR A 351 0.65 -0.56 -15.83
CA TYR A 351 -0.79 -0.41 -15.91
C TYR A 351 -1.46 -1.54 -16.67
N SER A 352 -2.77 -1.70 -16.47
CA SER A 352 -3.62 -2.67 -17.16
C SER A 352 -4.90 -1.99 -17.63
N GLU A 353 -5.27 -2.26 -18.88
CA GLU A 353 -6.48 -1.72 -19.53
C GLU A 353 -7.62 -2.76 -19.57
N ASP A 354 -7.40 -3.97 -19.03
CA ASP A 354 -8.29 -5.12 -19.15
C ASP A 354 -8.56 -5.79 -17.80
N CYS A 355 -8.74 -4.98 -16.76
CA CYS A 355 -9.06 -5.42 -15.39
C CYS A 355 -7.99 -6.37 -14.81
N GLY A 356 -6.72 -6.15 -15.14
CA GLY A 356 -5.57 -6.87 -14.58
C GLY A 356 -5.20 -8.16 -15.30
N ARG A 357 -5.79 -8.46 -16.47
CA ARG A 357 -5.51 -9.70 -17.23
C ARG A 357 -4.17 -9.63 -17.96
N SER A 358 -3.87 -8.49 -18.58
CA SER A 358 -2.60 -8.17 -19.21
C SER A 358 -2.09 -6.80 -18.74
N TRP A 359 -0.79 -6.56 -18.88
CA TRP A 359 -0.15 -5.38 -18.31
C TRP A 359 0.84 -4.74 -19.28
N TYR A 360 1.07 -3.45 -19.11
CA TYR A 360 2.04 -2.66 -19.84
C TYR A 360 3.07 -2.11 -18.88
N LYS A 361 4.34 -2.18 -19.28
CA LYS A 361 5.45 -1.57 -18.56
C LYS A 361 5.48 -0.08 -18.86
N PHE A 362 5.31 0.78 -17.87
CA PHE A 362 5.35 2.22 -18.08
C PHE A 362 6.71 2.81 -17.71
N LEU A 363 7.09 2.75 -16.43
CA LEU A 363 8.31 3.37 -15.93
C LEU A 363 9.17 2.35 -15.17
N GLU A 364 10.31 1.98 -15.75
CA GLU A 364 11.26 1.08 -15.13
C GLU A 364 12.45 1.82 -14.52
N TYR A 365 12.89 1.41 -13.32
CA TYR A 365 14.01 2.04 -12.62
C TYR A 365 14.77 1.08 -11.70
N ASP A 366 15.98 1.48 -11.28
CA ASP A 366 16.74 0.80 -10.22
C ASP A 366 16.24 1.29 -8.85
N GLY A 367 15.55 0.40 -8.12
CA GLY A 367 15.00 0.76 -6.81
C GLY A 367 16.06 0.94 -5.72
N SER A 368 17.32 0.56 -5.97
CA SER A 368 18.44 0.86 -5.08
C SER A 368 18.94 2.30 -5.19
N LEU A 369 18.57 3.00 -6.27
CA LEU A 369 18.94 4.40 -6.54
C LEU A 369 17.76 5.34 -6.37
N ILE A 370 16.57 4.93 -6.82
CA ILE A 370 15.37 5.78 -6.83
C ILE A 370 14.19 5.03 -6.22
N LYS A 371 13.38 5.72 -5.44
CA LYS A 371 12.06 5.23 -5.03
C LYS A 371 10.97 6.04 -5.72
N ILE A 372 10.05 5.35 -6.39
CA ILE A 372 8.85 5.94 -6.97
C ILE A 372 7.65 5.43 -6.19
N SER A 373 6.83 6.35 -5.70
CA SER A 373 5.64 6.05 -4.90
C SER A 373 4.43 6.75 -5.47
N ILE A 374 3.30 6.05 -5.59
CA ILE A 374 2.01 6.70 -5.86
C ILE A 374 1.57 7.40 -4.57
N ILE A 375 1.41 8.72 -4.61
CA ILE A 375 1.14 9.56 -3.43
C ILE A 375 -0.25 10.18 -3.40
N SER A 376 -1.10 9.90 -4.40
CA SER A 376 -2.49 10.36 -4.43
C SER A 376 -3.49 9.21 -4.47
N ASN A 377 -4.74 9.45 -4.10
CA ASN A 377 -5.85 8.62 -4.59
C ASN A 377 -6.06 8.84 -6.10
N ALA A 378 -7.01 8.13 -6.71
CA ALA A 378 -7.39 8.36 -8.10
C ALA A 378 -8.09 9.72 -8.24
N ILE A 379 -7.66 10.54 -9.21
CA ILE A 379 -8.19 11.87 -9.47
C ILE A 379 -8.66 11.90 -10.93
N GLY A 380 -9.89 11.47 -11.17
CA GLY A 380 -10.37 11.21 -12.54
C GLY A 380 -9.48 10.19 -13.26
N ASN A 381 -8.78 10.65 -14.30
CA ASN A 381 -7.83 9.85 -15.09
C ASN A 381 -6.36 10.21 -14.84
N HIS A 382 -6.06 10.87 -13.73
CA HIS A 382 -4.69 11.18 -13.33
C HIS A 382 -4.43 10.87 -11.87
N PHE A 383 -3.14 10.82 -11.52
CA PHE A 383 -2.66 10.64 -10.16
C PHE A 383 -1.25 11.21 -10.01
N TYR A 384 -0.83 11.43 -8.77
CA TYR A 384 0.48 11.96 -8.44
C TYR A 384 1.43 10.84 -8.02
N ILE A 385 2.69 10.96 -8.44
CA ILE A 385 3.80 10.16 -7.96
C ILE A 385 4.87 11.05 -7.33
N LEU A 386 5.53 10.51 -6.32
CA LEU A 386 6.75 11.07 -5.75
C LEU A 386 7.93 10.24 -6.21
N ALA A 387 8.93 10.88 -6.80
CA ALA A 387 10.21 10.27 -7.10
C ALA A 387 11.26 10.79 -6.12
N GLU A 388 11.93 9.87 -5.43
CA GLU A 388 12.93 10.14 -4.39
C GLU A 388 14.28 9.56 -4.83
N ASP A 389 15.30 10.40 -4.96
CA ASP A 389 16.68 9.96 -5.15
C ASP A 389 17.28 9.53 -3.81
N LEU A 390 17.59 8.25 -3.67
CA LEU A 390 18.06 7.66 -2.42
C LEU A 390 19.53 7.96 -2.13
N ILE A 391 20.27 8.50 -3.11
CA ILE A 391 21.69 8.84 -2.97
C ILE A 391 21.85 10.32 -2.60
N TYR A 392 21.15 11.20 -3.32
CA TYR A 392 21.25 12.65 -3.14
C TYR A 392 20.16 13.23 -2.21
N ASN A 393 19.17 12.41 -1.81
CA ASN A 393 18.02 12.84 -1.02
C ASN A 393 17.23 13.98 -1.69
N GLU A 394 17.25 14.02 -3.02
CA GLU A 394 16.39 14.88 -3.83
C GLU A 394 15.01 14.24 -3.96
N GLN A 395 13.96 15.04 -3.99
CA GLN A 395 12.59 14.56 -4.19
C GLN A 395 11.86 15.46 -5.16
N LYS A 396 10.99 14.87 -5.98
CA LYS A 396 10.23 15.61 -6.97
C LYS A 396 8.88 14.95 -7.26
N THR A 397 7.85 15.78 -7.41
CA THR A 397 6.48 15.32 -7.67
C THR A 397 6.15 15.39 -9.16
N TYR A 398 5.53 14.33 -9.67
CA TYR A 398 5.07 14.25 -11.04
C TYR A 398 3.59 13.83 -11.08
N ILE A 399 2.92 14.19 -12.16
CA ILE A 399 1.54 13.84 -12.48
C ILE A 399 1.57 12.85 -13.63
N ILE A 400 0.85 11.73 -13.48
CA ILE A 400 0.58 10.80 -14.56
C ILE A 400 -0.85 10.97 -15.01
N SER A 401 -1.07 11.20 -16.31
CA SER A 401 -2.38 11.37 -16.94
C SER A 401 -2.58 10.33 -18.05
N HIS A 402 -3.78 9.74 -18.14
CA HIS A 402 -4.11 8.73 -19.15
C HIS A 402 -5.42 8.98 -19.89
#